data_AF-A0A6B3IC43-F1
#
_entry.id   AF-A0A6B3IC43-F1
#
_cell.length_a   1.000
_cell.length_b   1.000
_cell.length_c   1.000
_cell.angle_alpha   90.00
_cell.angle_beta   90.00
_cell.angle_gamma   90.00
#
_symmetry.space_group_name_H-M   'P 1'
#
loop_
_entity.id
_entity.type
_entity.pdbx_description
1 polymer ?
#
loop_
_entity_poly.entity_id
_entity_poly.type
_entity_poly.pdbx_seq_one_letter_code
_entity_poly.pdbx_strand_id
1 'polypeptide(L)'
;DLAEHGDERRATTRIFGSRPGTYGAGLLQLIDSRDWRTDADLAEVYTVWGGYAYGRELDGRPAREEMETAYKRIEVAAKNTDTREH
;
A
#
# COMPACT_ATOMS: atom_id res chain seq x y z
N ASP A 1 -13.01 -5.79 9.55
CA ASP A 1 -13.37 -6.03 8.14
C ASP A 1 -14.83 -6.41 7.94
N LEU A 2 -15.21 -7.64 7.57
CA LEU A 2 -16.60 -7.88 7.17
C LEU A 2 -17.60 -7.57 8.29
N ALA A 3 -17.30 -7.99 9.52
CA ALA A 3 -18.11 -7.68 10.70
C ALA A 3 -18.11 -6.18 11.09
N GLU A 4 -17.22 -5.38 10.52
CA GLU A 4 -17.00 -3.98 10.88
C GLU A 4 -17.67 -3.01 9.89
N HIS A 5 -17.67 -3.33 8.59
CA HIS A 5 -18.28 -2.49 7.56
C HIS A 5 -19.33 -3.19 6.68
N GLY A 6 -19.58 -4.49 6.84
CA GLY A 6 -20.61 -5.24 6.10
C GLY A 6 -20.35 -5.47 4.61
N ASP A 7 -19.38 -4.77 4.03
CA ASP A 7 -19.00 -4.87 2.61
C ASP A 7 -18.00 -6.02 2.35
N GLU A 8 -18.45 -7.07 1.65
CA GLU A 8 -17.62 -8.22 1.27
C GLU A 8 -16.47 -7.85 0.33
N ARG A 9 -16.68 -6.89 -0.57
CA ARG A 9 -15.63 -6.48 -1.52
C ARG A 9 -14.51 -5.77 -0.79
N ARG A 10 -14.82 -4.87 0.15
CA ARG A 10 -13.83 -4.23 1.03
C ARG A 10 -13.09 -5.28 1.87
N ALA A 11 -13.83 -6.21 2.48
CA ALA A 11 -13.25 -7.23 3.36
C ALA A 11 -12.22 -8.15 2.67
N THR A 12 -12.39 -8.37 1.37
CA THR A 12 -11.56 -9.26 0.54
C THR A 12 -10.55 -8.52 -0.33
N THR A 13 -10.36 -7.22 -0.14
CA THR A 13 -9.39 -6.42 -0.91
C THR A 13 -7.96 -6.72 -0.43
N ARG A 14 -7.10 -7.23 -1.33
CA ARG A 14 -5.73 -7.66 -0.99
C ARG A 14 -4.64 -7.21 -1.97
N ILE A 15 -5.02 -6.62 -3.10
CA ILE A 15 -4.07 -6.18 -4.14
C ILE A 15 -4.06 -4.66 -4.10
N PHE A 16 -2.90 -4.09 -3.76
CA PHE A 16 -2.69 -2.65 -3.64
C PHE A 16 -1.53 -2.21 -4.54
N GLY A 17 -1.55 -0.96 -4.99
CA GLY A 17 -0.51 -0.43 -5.87
C GLY A 17 -0.60 1.09 -6.03
N SER A 18 0.24 1.63 -6.91
CA SER A 18 0.27 3.07 -7.19
C SER A 18 -1.08 3.61 -7.69
N ARG A 19 -1.36 4.90 -7.49
CA ARG A 19 -2.52 5.56 -8.10
C ARG A 19 -2.58 5.29 -9.61
N PRO A 20 -3.77 5.05 -10.20
CA PRO A 20 -3.91 4.94 -11.65
C PRO A 20 -3.23 6.09 -12.41
N GLY A 21 -2.40 5.76 -13.41
CA GLY A 21 -1.63 6.72 -14.19
C GLY A 21 -0.34 7.22 -13.53
N THR A 22 0.06 6.65 -12.40
CA THR A 22 1.29 7.02 -11.68
C THR A 22 2.13 5.77 -11.35
N TYR A 23 3.38 5.97 -10.92
CA TYR A 23 4.32 4.88 -10.64
C TYR A 23 5.19 5.19 -9.41
N GLY A 24 5.60 4.15 -8.69
CA GLY A 24 6.52 4.25 -7.56
C GLY A 24 5.83 4.29 -6.20
N ALA A 25 6.64 4.38 -5.15
CA ALA A 25 6.20 4.31 -3.75
C ALA A 25 6.46 5.60 -2.95
N GLY A 26 7.00 6.65 -3.58
CA GLY A 26 7.30 7.95 -2.94
C GLY A 26 8.46 7.96 -1.93
N LEU A 27 8.90 6.80 -1.43
CA LEU A 27 9.89 6.72 -0.35
C LEU A 27 11.30 7.20 -0.75
N LEU A 28 11.74 6.99 -1.99
CA LEU A 28 13.06 7.46 -2.42
C LEU A 28 13.14 8.99 -2.34
N GLN A 29 12.12 9.68 -2.86
CA GLN A 29 12.02 11.13 -2.84
C GLN A 29 11.96 11.69 -1.41
N LEU A 30 11.26 11.00 -0.50
CA LEU A 30 11.19 11.36 0.91
C LEU A 30 12.55 11.21 1.62
N ILE A 31 13.27 10.13 1.32
CA ILE A 31 14.62 9.92 1.88
C ILE A 31 15.59 10.99 1.35
N ASP A 32 15.53 11.28 0.05
CA ASP A 32 16.39 12.29 -0.58
C ASP A 32 16.15 13.70 -0.03
N SER A 33 14.89 14.05 0.25
CA SER A 33 14.54 15.35 0.86
C SER A 33 14.97 15.46 2.32
N ARG A 34 15.18 14.32 3.00
CA ARG A 34 15.44 14.22 4.45
C ARG A 34 14.32 14.83 5.31
N ASP A 35 13.14 15.00 4.74
CA ASP A 35 11.98 15.60 5.41
C ASP A 35 11.10 14.52 6.07
N TRP A 36 11.73 13.69 6.92
CA TRP A 36 11.07 12.65 7.68
C TRP A 36 11.79 12.46 9.01
N ARG A 37 11.06 12.00 10.03
CA ARG A 37 11.61 11.81 11.38
C ARG A 37 11.17 10.52 12.03
N THR A 38 10.00 10.02 11.66
CA THR A 38 9.33 8.92 12.33
C THR A 38 8.80 7.89 11.34
N ASP A 39 8.55 6.69 11.83
CA ASP A 39 7.91 5.63 11.04
C ASP A 39 6.53 6.06 10.51
N ALA A 40 5.84 6.96 11.23
CA ALA A 40 4.56 7.52 10.79
C ALA A 40 4.71 8.34 9.51
N ASP A 41 5.80 9.10 9.35
CA ASP A 41 6.06 9.88 8.14
C ASP A 41 6.29 8.95 6.93
N LEU A 42 7.06 7.88 7.14
CA LEU A 42 7.33 6.87 6.10
C LEU A 42 6.04 6.11 5.73
N ALA A 43 5.27 5.69 6.73
CA ALA A 43 4.01 4.98 6.53
C ALA A 43 2.97 5.85 5.81
N GLU A 44 2.92 7.16 6.13
CA GLU A 44 2.03 8.10 5.46
C GLU A 44 2.36 8.19 3.97
N VAL A 45 3.63 8.42 3.61
CA VAL A 45 4.03 8.52 2.20
C VAL A 45 3.79 7.21 1.45
N TYR A 46 4.16 6.07 2.05
CA TYR A 46 3.93 4.77 1.41
C TYR A 46 2.43 4.51 1.17
N THR A 47 1.58 4.85 2.15
CA THR A 47 0.12 4.68 2.06
C THR A 47 -0.49 5.64 1.04
N VAL A 48 -0.03 6.89 0.98
CA VAL A 48 -0.50 7.88 -0.01
C VAL A 48 -0.19 7.42 -1.43
N TRP A 49 1.01 6.86 -1.65
CA TRP A 49 1.40 6.41 -2.98
C TRP A 49 0.80 5.06 -3.35
N GLY A 50 0.71 4.11 -2.41
CA GLY A 50 0.31 2.72 -2.65
C GLY A 50 -1.12 2.34 -2.24
N GLY A 51 -1.87 3.25 -1.60
CA GLY A 51 -3.18 3.01 -1.01
C GLY A 51 -4.33 2.89 -2.01
N TYR A 52 -4.08 2.36 -3.19
CA TYR A 52 -5.07 2.17 -4.25
C TYR A 52 -5.29 0.68 -4.50
N ALA A 53 -6.55 0.25 -4.46
CA ALA A 53 -6.88 -1.16 -4.56
C ALA A 53 -7.18 -1.59 -5.99
N TYR A 54 -6.66 -2.74 -6.37
CA TYR A 54 -6.78 -3.33 -7.70
C TYR A 54 -7.45 -4.71 -7.66
N GLY A 55 -7.95 -5.12 -8.82
CA GLY A 55 -8.70 -6.35 -9.00
C GLY A 55 -10.09 -6.08 -9.55
N ARG A 56 -10.89 -7.14 -9.65
CA ARG A 56 -12.25 -7.05 -10.21
C ARG A 56 -13.05 -5.96 -9.50
N GLU A 57 -13.62 -5.06 -10.31
CA GLU A 57 -14.51 -3.96 -9.90
C GLU A 57 -13.88 -2.94 -8.93
N LEU A 58 -12.53 -2.85 -8.91
CA LEU A 58 -11.82 -1.89 -8.06
C LEU A 58 -11.08 -0.80 -8.85
N ASP A 59 -10.50 -1.15 -10.00
CA ASP A 59 -9.90 -0.22 -10.97
C ASP A 59 -8.97 0.85 -10.38
N GLY A 60 -8.25 0.52 -9.30
CA GLY A 60 -7.33 1.43 -8.62
C GLY A 60 -8.04 2.51 -7.81
N ARG A 61 -9.21 2.23 -7.23
CA ARG A 61 -9.90 3.16 -6.31
C ARG A 61 -9.07 3.40 -5.04
N PRO A 62 -9.18 4.59 -4.41
CA PRO A 62 -8.61 4.81 -3.08
C PRO A 62 -9.14 3.77 -2.08
N ALA A 63 -8.23 3.19 -1.29
CA ALA A 63 -8.48 2.08 -0.37
C ALA A 63 -7.50 2.06 0.81
N ARG A 64 -7.24 3.24 1.37
CA ARG A 64 -6.30 3.44 2.49
C ARG A 64 -6.65 2.58 3.70
N GLU A 65 -7.91 2.62 4.13
CA GLU A 65 -8.37 1.88 5.31
C GLU A 65 -8.22 0.37 5.13
N GLU A 66 -8.55 -0.14 3.93
CA GLU A 66 -8.39 -1.55 3.60
C GLU A 66 -6.91 -1.96 3.58
N MET A 67 -6.03 -1.11 3.05
CA MET A 67 -4.58 -1.33 3.07
C MET A 67 -4.04 -1.38 4.49
N GLU A 68 -4.34 -0.39 5.32
CA GLU A 68 -3.89 -0.33 6.72
C GLU A 68 -4.39 -1.54 7.52
N THR A 69 -5.65 -1.94 7.32
CA THR A 69 -6.24 -3.11 8.00
C THR A 69 -5.60 -4.42 7.56
N ALA A 70 -5.32 -4.57 6.26
CA ALA A 70 -4.59 -5.73 5.75
C ALA A 70 -3.15 -5.77 6.26
N TYR A 71 -2.45 -4.62 6.27
CA TYR A 71 -1.04 -4.52 6.62
C TYR A 71 -0.77 -4.79 8.10
N LYS A 72 -1.71 -4.42 8.99
CA LYS A 72 -1.66 -4.77 10.42
C LYS A 72 -1.59 -6.29 10.69
N ARG A 73 -1.98 -7.13 9.72
CA ARG A 73 -1.97 -8.59 9.83
C ARG A 73 -0.77 -9.24 9.14
N ILE A 74 0.13 -8.46 8.54
CA ILE A 74 1.33 -8.99 7.90
C ILE A 74 2.32 -9.41 9.00
N GLU A 75 2.59 -10.72 9.09
CA GLU A 75 3.64 -11.26 9.96
C GLU A 75 4.99 -11.34 9.26
N VAL A 76 4.98 -11.48 7.93
CA VAL A 76 6.18 -11.63 7.10
C VAL A 76 6.08 -10.74 5.87
N ALA A 77 7.04 -9.83 5.70
CA ALA A 77 7.24 -9.08 4.47
C ALA A 77 8.28 -9.78 3.59
N ALA A 78 7.91 -10.10 2.35
CA ALA A 78 8.77 -10.84 1.43
C ALA A 78 8.99 -10.07 0.12
N LYS A 79 10.23 -10.14 -0.39
CA LYS A 79 10.61 -9.68 -1.73
C LYS A 79 11.56 -10.72 -2.33
N ASN A 80 11.21 -11.24 -3.50
CA ASN A 80 12.10 -12.13 -4.24
C ASN A 80 13.19 -11.29 -4.93
N THR A 81 14.45 -11.73 -4.83
CA THR A 81 15.58 -11.22 -5.61
C THR A 81 15.88 -12.24 -6.69
N ASP A 82 15.50 -11.92 -7.91
CA ASP A 82 15.48 -12.83 -9.07
C ASP A 82 16.71 -12.68 -9.98
N THR A 83 17.55 -11.68 -9.73
CA THR A 83 18.80 -11.45 -10.45
C THR A 83 20.00 -11.45 -9.50
N ARG A 84 21.21 -11.70 -10.02
CA ARG A 84 22.47 -11.64 -9.25
C ARG A 84 23.25 -10.34 -9.44
N GLU A 85 22.95 -9.60 -10.50
CA GLU A 85 23.72 -8.43 -10.95
C GLU A 85 23.35 -7.16 -10.16
N HIS A 86 22.19 -7.17 -9.50
CA HIS A 86 21.65 -6.07 -8.71
C HIS A 86 21.04 -6.59 -7.41
#